data_AF-A0A2M7EY06-F1
#
_entry.id   AF-A0A2M7EY06-F1
#
_cell.length_a   1.000
_cell.length_b   1.000
_cell.length_c   1.000
_cell.angle_alpha   90.00
_cell.angle_beta   90.00
_cell.angle_gamma   90.00
#
_symmetry.space_group_name_H-M   'P 1'
#
loop_
_entity.id
_entity.type
_entity.pdbx_description
1 polymer ?
#
loop_
_entity_poly.entity_id
_entity_poly.type
_entity_poly.pdbx_seq_one_letter_code
_entity_poly.pdbx_strand_id
1 'polypeptide(L)'
;MDVAFVAEDLAATLSITNSGLPDYCLTIVDKGNLTYTGTAKTSLSIDEKVGLIYRGTPGTVLAASETHERMSVWIPHLSLTQRLAALLDAPVSSDVEFQPAINWSAPMSQALRHLVGLMVSELRAPVPSILGSKAASRFTNLYKTAFRETPGEALRRRRRCSGRTAAILMLIEPQVGFAIFAALERVTGSVGTMPAAQLEEYP
;
A
#
# COMPACT_ATOMS: atom_id res chain seq x y z
N MET A 1 -0.50 10.54 -1.57
CA MET A 1 -0.04 9.19 -1.23
C MET A 1 0.46 9.34 0.18
N ASP A 2 -0.24 8.68 1.10
CA ASP A 2 -0.02 8.88 2.52
C ASP A 2 0.67 7.65 3.09
N VAL A 3 1.60 7.87 4.02
CA VAL A 3 2.38 6.81 4.66
C VAL A 3 2.18 6.93 6.15
N ALA A 4 1.82 5.82 6.79
CA ALA A 4 1.69 5.70 8.23
C ALA A 4 2.67 4.66 8.76
N PHE A 5 3.34 4.97 9.86
CA PHE A 5 4.13 4.02 10.62
C PHE A 5 3.47 3.83 11.99
N VAL A 6 3.27 2.58 12.39
CA VAL A 6 2.64 2.20 13.65
C VAL A 6 3.60 1.29 14.38
N ALA A 7 3.98 1.67 15.60
CA ALA A 7 4.73 0.85 16.54
C ALA A 7 3.96 0.86 17.86
N GLU A 8 3.42 -0.30 18.24
CA GLU A 8 2.58 -0.47 19.42
C GLU A 8 3.06 -1.67 20.23
N ASP A 9 3.14 -1.52 21.55
CA ASP A 9 3.48 -2.63 22.44
C ASP A 9 2.27 -3.49 22.81
N LEU A 10 1.05 -2.96 22.63
CA LEU A 10 -0.20 -3.63 22.94
C LEU A 10 -0.84 -4.22 21.68
N ALA A 11 -1.59 -5.31 21.85
CA ALA A 11 -2.44 -5.82 20.79
C ALA A 11 -3.58 -4.83 20.47
N ALA A 12 -3.90 -4.67 19.19
CA ALA A 12 -4.93 -3.75 18.72
C ALA A 12 -5.76 -4.38 17.60
N THR A 13 -7.06 -4.09 17.59
CA THR A 13 -7.96 -4.52 16.50
C THR A 13 -8.60 -3.31 15.83
N LEU A 14 -8.38 -3.18 14.53
CA LEU A 14 -9.05 -2.21 13.66
C LEU A 14 -10.14 -2.93 12.87
N SER A 15 -11.37 -2.46 13.01
CA SER A 15 -12.51 -2.94 12.22
C SER A 15 -13.00 -1.83 11.29
N ILE A 16 -13.15 -2.17 10.01
CA ILE A 16 -13.61 -1.23 8.99
C ILE A 16 -15.11 -1.39 8.82
N THR A 17 -15.85 -0.33 9.12
CA THR A 17 -17.31 -0.29 9.14
C THR A 17 -17.85 0.72 8.10
N ASN A 18 -19.18 0.86 8.03
CA ASN A 18 -19.88 1.85 7.22
C ASN A 18 -19.53 1.78 5.72
N SER A 19 -19.01 2.86 5.14
CA SER A 19 -18.68 2.96 3.71
C SER A 19 -17.34 2.33 3.35
N GLY A 20 -16.55 1.91 4.33
CA GLY A 20 -15.18 1.48 4.12
C GLY A 20 -14.22 2.62 3.80
N LEU A 21 -13.03 2.24 3.34
CA LEU A 21 -11.94 3.11 2.93
C LEU A 21 -11.89 3.17 1.40
N PRO A 22 -11.79 4.37 0.82
CA PRO A 22 -11.81 4.52 -0.63
C PRO A 22 -10.54 3.96 -1.29
N ASP A 23 -9.42 3.99 -0.56
CA ASP A 23 -8.08 3.74 -1.08
C ASP A 23 -7.55 2.34 -0.76
N TYR A 24 -6.59 1.89 -1.55
CA TYR A 24 -5.87 0.66 -1.28
C TYR A 24 -4.77 0.92 -0.26
N CYS A 25 -4.54 -0.05 0.62
CA CYS A 25 -3.48 -0.01 1.63
C CYS A 25 -2.51 -1.15 1.38
N LEU A 26 -1.24 -0.80 1.12
CA LEU A 26 -0.12 -1.74 1.20
C LEU A 26 0.45 -1.70 2.60
N THR A 27 0.44 -2.83 3.31
CA THR A 27 0.98 -2.98 4.66
C THR A 27 2.19 -3.91 4.66
N ILE A 28 3.24 -3.46 5.32
CA ILE A 28 4.45 -4.22 5.58
C ILE A 28 4.60 -4.32 7.09
N VAL A 29 4.74 -5.54 7.60
CA VAL A 29 5.02 -5.81 9.01
C VAL A 29 6.53 -5.98 9.14
N ASP A 30 7.15 -5.21 10.02
CA ASP A 30 8.58 -5.35 10.33
C ASP A 30 8.79 -6.13 11.63
N LYS A 31 7.83 -6.07 12.56
CA LYS A 31 7.84 -6.82 13.83
C LYS A 31 6.43 -7.24 14.24
N GLY A 32 6.33 -8.42 14.85
CA GLY A 32 5.06 -9.00 15.31
C GLY A 32 4.26 -9.63 14.17
N ASN A 33 2.94 -9.72 14.36
CA ASN A 33 2.02 -10.36 13.41
C ASN A 33 0.74 -9.52 13.29
N LEU A 34 0.17 -9.50 12.09
CA LEU A 34 -1.12 -8.89 11.77
C LEU A 34 -2.03 -9.94 11.16
N THR A 35 -3.16 -10.22 11.80
CA THR A 35 -4.22 -11.04 11.21
C THR A 35 -5.14 -10.15 10.39
N TYR A 36 -5.32 -10.47 9.12
CA TYR A 36 -6.28 -9.84 8.22
C TYR A 36 -7.45 -10.76 7.94
N THR A 37 -8.67 -10.26 8.13
CA THR A 37 -9.90 -10.94 7.72
C THR A 37 -10.64 -10.03 6.75
N GLY A 38 -10.71 -10.45 5.48
CA GLY A 38 -11.48 -9.75 4.44
C GLY A 38 -12.94 -10.19 4.38
N THR A 39 -13.66 -9.72 3.36
CA THR A 39 -15.08 -10.03 3.12
C THR A 39 -15.36 -11.52 2.91
N ALA A 40 -14.40 -12.27 2.37
CA ALA A 40 -14.49 -13.72 2.21
C ALA A 40 -14.40 -14.50 3.54
N LYS A 41 -14.22 -13.81 4.68
CA LYS A 41 -14.09 -14.38 6.04
C LYS A 41 -12.93 -15.35 6.24
N THR A 42 -12.04 -15.49 5.27
CA THR A 42 -10.76 -16.18 5.44
C THR A 42 -9.78 -15.26 6.17
N SER A 43 -9.24 -15.74 7.28
CA SER A 43 -8.18 -15.04 8.01
C SER A 43 -6.81 -15.36 7.41
N LEU A 44 -5.99 -14.34 7.26
CA LEU A 44 -4.61 -14.42 6.78
C LEU A 44 -3.68 -13.87 7.85
N SER A 45 -2.62 -14.63 8.17
CA SER A 45 -1.55 -14.17 9.04
C SER A 45 -0.49 -13.44 8.20
N ILE A 46 -0.15 -12.22 8.61
CA ILE A 46 0.77 -11.33 7.91
C ILE A 46 1.92 -11.01 8.88
N ASP A 47 3.12 -11.39 8.50
CA ASP A 47 4.35 -11.23 9.29
C ASP A 47 5.45 -10.56 8.46
N GLU A 48 6.68 -10.57 8.94
CA GLU A 48 7.84 -10.04 8.23
C GLU A 48 8.10 -10.68 6.86
N LYS A 49 7.52 -11.85 6.53
CA LYS A 49 7.73 -12.57 5.27
C LYS A 49 6.57 -12.36 4.28
N VAL A 50 5.43 -11.90 4.77
CA VAL A 50 4.21 -11.73 3.99
C VAL A 50 3.74 -10.27 4.05
N GLY A 51 3.53 -9.67 2.89
CA GLY A 51 2.90 -8.36 2.76
C GLY A 51 1.40 -8.47 2.66
N LEU A 52 0.72 -7.38 2.95
CA LEU A 52 -0.72 -7.28 2.78
C LEU A 52 -1.06 -6.13 1.84
N ILE A 53 -1.83 -6.38 0.79
CA ILE A 53 -2.51 -5.32 0.02
C ILE A 53 -4.01 -5.54 0.09
N TYR A 54 -4.75 -4.51 0.47
CA TYR A 54 -6.20 -4.62 0.59
C TYR A 54 -6.88 -3.28 0.30
N ARG A 55 -8.18 -3.35 0.02
CA ARG A 55 -9.06 -2.19 0.10
C ARG A 55 -9.94 -2.39 1.32
N GLY A 56 -10.01 -1.40 2.19
CA GLY A 56 -10.76 -1.48 3.44
C GLY A 56 -12.27 -1.49 3.21
N THR A 57 -12.84 -2.60 2.75
CA THR A 57 -14.29 -2.71 2.56
C THR A 57 -14.98 -3.02 3.91
N PRO A 58 -16.28 -2.70 4.05
CA PRO A 58 -17.01 -2.98 5.29
C PRO A 58 -16.94 -4.46 5.67
N GLY A 59 -16.61 -4.73 6.94
CA GLY A 59 -16.36 -6.08 7.45
C GLY A 59 -14.91 -6.53 7.35
N THR A 60 -14.02 -5.70 6.80
CA THR A 60 -12.57 -5.94 6.90
C THR A 60 -12.12 -5.75 8.35
N VAL A 61 -11.36 -6.71 8.89
CA VAL A 61 -10.79 -6.66 10.24
C VAL A 61 -9.28 -6.88 10.17
N LEU A 62 -8.55 -6.09 10.95
CA LEU A 62 -7.12 -6.17 11.14
C LEU A 62 -6.82 -6.30 12.64
N ALA A 63 -6.21 -7.39 13.06
CA ALA A 63 -5.83 -7.63 14.46
C ALA A 63 -4.32 -7.78 14.56
N ALA A 64 -3.66 -6.81 15.21
CA ALA A 64 -2.23 -6.84 15.49
C ALA A 64 -1.95 -7.59 16.80
N SER A 65 -0.87 -8.35 16.82
CA SER A 65 -0.31 -8.93 18.05
C SER A 65 0.25 -7.87 18.98
N GLU A 66 0.61 -8.25 20.20
CA GLU A 66 1.48 -7.45 21.05
C GLU A 66 2.84 -7.19 20.36
N THR A 67 3.50 -6.09 20.73
CA THR A 67 4.81 -5.67 20.17
C THR A 67 4.86 -5.68 18.64
N HIS A 68 3.99 -4.89 18.02
CA HIS A 68 3.79 -4.84 16.58
C HIS A 68 4.37 -3.57 15.96
N GLU A 69 5.16 -3.74 14.90
CA GLU A 69 5.63 -2.65 14.05
C GLU A 69 5.18 -2.90 12.62
N ARG A 70 4.42 -1.94 12.07
CA ARG A 70 4.02 -1.95 10.67
C ARG A 70 4.15 -0.59 10.03
N MET A 71 4.22 -0.64 8.72
CA MET A 71 4.03 0.49 7.86
C MET A 71 2.85 0.25 6.93
N SER A 72 2.08 1.29 6.69
CA SER A 72 0.98 1.30 5.73
C SER A 72 1.17 2.43 4.72
N VAL A 73 1.03 2.10 3.43
CA VAL A 73 1.07 3.06 2.31
C VAL A 73 -0.29 3.08 1.65
N TRP A 74 -0.92 4.25 1.63
CA TRP A 74 -2.24 4.48 1.02
C TRP A 74 -2.09 4.89 -0.44
N ILE A 75 -2.68 4.10 -1.32
CA ILE A 75 -2.66 4.24 -2.77
C ILE A 75 -4.05 4.71 -3.20
N PRO A 76 -4.19 5.98 -3.66
CA PRO A 76 -5.49 6.51 -4.04
C PRO A 76 -6.15 5.69 -5.15
N HIS A 77 -7.40 5.23 -4.92
CA HIS A 77 -8.08 4.34 -5.86
C HIS A 77 -8.20 4.96 -7.26
N LEU A 78 -8.64 6.23 -7.34
CA LEU A 78 -8.79 6.93 -8.62
C LEU A 78 -7.46 7.03 -9.38
N SER A 79 -6.37 7.33 -8.66
CA SER A 79 -5.03 7.39 -9.27
C SER A 79 -4.57 6.03 -9.77
N LEU A 80 -4.87 4.94 -9.05
CA LEU A 80 -4.55 3.60 -9.50
C LEU A 80 -5.36 3.22 -10.75
N THR A 81 -6.67 3.43 -10.72
CA THR A 81 -7.59 3.10 -11.82
C THR A 81 -7.25 3.89 -13.09
N GLN A 82 -6.99 5.19 -12.99
CA GLN A 82 -6.56 6.02 -14.14
C GLN A 82 -5.25 5.51 -14.75
N ARG A 83 -4.28 5.16 -13.91
CA ARG A 83 -2.98 4.65 -14.38
C ARG A 83 -3.10 3.27 -15.01
N LEU A 84 -3.97 2.42 -14.49
CA LEU A 84 -4.27 1.12 -15.10
C LEU A 84 -4.97 1.30 -16.45
N ALA A 85 -5.92 2.22 -16.54
CA ALA A 85 -6.60 2.51 -17.81
C ALA A 85 -5.62 3.00 -18.88
N ALA A 86 -4.71 3.91 -18.51
CA ALA A 86 -3.66 4.39 -19.41
C ALA A 86 -2.69 3.30 -19.84
N LEU A 87 -2.32 2.37 -18.94
CA LEU A 87 -1.45 1.24 -19.29
C LEU A 87 -2.13 0.27 -20.27
N LEU A 88 -3.39 -0.05 -20.00
CA LEU A 88 -4.16 -1.03 -20.77
C LEU A 88 -4.65 -0.47 -22.11
N ASP A 89 -4.48 0.84 -22.33
CA ASP A 89 -5.07 1.59 -23.45
C ASP A 89 -6.60 1.35 -23.56
N ALA A 90 -7.24 1.18 -22.39
CA ALA A 90 -8.65 0.81 -22.28
C ALA A 90 -9.21 1.24 -20.92
N PRO A 91 -10.50 1.62 -20.82
CA PRO A 91 -11.15 1.88 -19.55
C PRO A 91 -11.13 0.66 -18.63
N VAL A 92 -10.88 0.87 -17.34
CA VAL A 92 -11.02 -0.16 -16.31
C VAL A 92 -12.48 -0.21 -15.89
N SER A 93 -13.18 -1.29 -16.25
CA SER A 93 -14.63 -1.42 -16.10
C SER A 93 -15.09 -1.84 -14.70
N SER A 94 -14.18 -2.25 -13.82
CA SER A 94 -14.48 -2.73 -12.47
C SER A 94 -13.37 -2.37 -11.49
N ASP A 95 -13.68 -2.45 -10.19
CA ASP A 95 -12.66 -2.30 -9.16
C ASP A 95 -11.54 -3.34 -9.31
N VAL A 96 -10.33 -2.94 -8.92
CA VAL A 96 -9.13 -3.77 -9.02
C VAL A 96 -9.07 -4.68 -7.81
N GLU A 97 -9.22 -5.97 -8.04
CA GLU A 97 -9.06 -6.97 -6.98
C GLU A 97 -7.60 -7.45 -6.92
N PHE A 98 -7.01 -7.38 -5.74
CA PHE A 98 -5.69 -7.91 -5.47
C PHE A 98 -5.79 -9.22 -4.70
N GLN A 99 -4.87 -10.14 -4.97
CA GLN A 99 -4.59 -11.20 -4.01
C GLN A 99 -3.96 -10.55 -2.77
N PRO A 100 -4.57 -10.68 -1.57
CA PRO A 100 -4.20 -9.84 -0.44
C PRO A 100 -2.80 -10.14 0.11
N ALA A 101 -2.35 -11.39 0.03
CA ALA A 101 -1.03 -11.78 0.50
C ALA A 101 0.05 -11.57 -0.58
N ILE A 102 1.10 -10.83 -0.22
CA ILE A 102 2.29 -10.64 -1.07
C ILE A 102 3.43 -11.46 -0.49
N ASN A 103 3.96 -12.42 -1.24
CA ASN A 103 5.14 -13.14 -0.80
C ASN A 103 6.40 -12.26 -0.95
N TRP A 104 7.01 -11.84 0.16
CA TRP A 104 8.24 -11.03 0.13
C TRP A 104 9.47 -11.83 -0.28
N SER A 105 9.42 -13.15 -0.37
CA SER A 105 10.54 -13.96 -0.87
C SER A 105 10.67 -13.90 -2.40
N ALA A 106 9.65 -13.43 -3.13
CA ALA A 106 9.71 -13.31 -4.57
C ALA A 106 10.63 -12.13 -4.98
N PRO A 107 11.51 -12.28 -5.99
CA PRO A 107 12.53 -11.26 -6.32
C PRO A 107 11.97 -9.85 -6.56
N MET A 108 10.78 -9.80 -7.16
CA MET A 108 10.09 -8.56 -7.45
C MET A 108 9.53 -7.91 -6.18
N SER A 109 8.83 -8.68 -5.35
CA SER A 109 8.33 -8.25 -4.05
C SER A 109 9.47 -7.77 -3.14
N GLN A 110 10.66 -8.38 -3.22
CA GLN A 110 11.86 -7.90 -2.52
C GLN A 110 12.29 -6.51 -2.98
N ALA A 111 12.33 -6.27 -4.31
CA ALA A 111 12.65 -4.95 -4.83
C ALA A 111 11.63 -3.89 -4.40
N LEU A 112 10.34 -4.25 -4.41
CA LEU A 112 9.28 -3.40 -3.90
C LEU A 112 9.51 -3.06 -2.41
N ARG A 113 9.68 -4.07 -1.56
CA ARG A 113 9.91 -3.90 -0.12
C ARG A 113 11.13 -3.05 0.16
N HIS A 114 12.24 -3.30 -0.54
CA HIS A 114 13.48 -2.53 -0.38
C HIS A 114 13.25 -1.03 -0.60
N LEU A 115 12.48 -0.68 -1.61
CA LEU A 115 12.20 0.71 -1.93
C LEU A 115 11.21 1.37 -0.99
N VAL A 116 10.21 0.63 -0.47
CA VAL A 116 9.42 1.18 0.65
C VAL A 116 10.33 1.48 1.82
N GLY A 117 11.24 0.56 2.15
CA GLY A 117 12.26 0.77 3.18
C GLY A 117 13.10 2.02 2.95
N LEU A 118 13.55 2.25 1.71
CA LEU A 118 14.26 3.49 1.35
C LEU A 118 13.39 4.73 1.53
N MET A 119 12.13 4.71 1.10
CA MET A 119 11.21 5.84 1.32
C MET A 119 11.02 6.14 2.81
N VAL A 120 10.85 5.13 3.64
CA VAL A 120 10.71 5.30 5.10
C VAL A 120 11.98 5.86 5.72
N SER A 121 13.13 5.30 5.35
CA SER A 121 14.42 5.78 5.86
C SER A 121 14.59 7.27 5.57
N GLU A 122 14.14 7.72 4.42
CA GLU A 122 14.18 9.13 4.01
C GLU A 122 13.16 9.99 4.75
N LEU A 123 11.94 9.48 5.00
CA LEU A 123 10.94 10.16 5.83
C LEU A 123 11.36 10.31 7.29
N ARG A 124 12.20 9.39 7.81
CA ARG A 124 12.75 9.44 9.17
C ARG A 124 14.03 10.27 9.26
N ALA A 125 14.63 10.65 8.14
CA ALA A 125 15.89 11.38 8.15
C ALA A 125 15.69 12.78 8.78
N PRO A 126 16.59 13.25 9.67
CA PRO A 126 16.50 14.58 10.27
C PRO A 126 16.54 15.71 9.24
N VAL A 127 17.14 15.44 8.07
CA VAL A 127 17.23 16.35 6.93
C VAL A 127 16.78 15.58 5.69
N PRO A 128 15.77 16.08 4.94
CA PRO A 128 15.35 15.47 3.68
C PRO A 128 16.53 15.41 2.71
N SER A 129 16.87 14.23 2.21
CA SER A 129 17.99 14.07 1.27
C SER A 129 17.49 14.06 -0.18
N ILE A 130 18.38 14.38 -1.13
CA ILE A 130 18.12 14.25 -2.58
C ILE A 130 17.80 12.79 -2.96
N LEU A 131 18.20 11.81 -2.13
CA LEU A 131 17.91 10.40 -2.35
C LEU A 131 16.43 10.07 -2.06
N GLY A 132 15.74 10.79 -1.18
CA GLY A 132 14.31 10.60 -0.91
C GLY A 132 13.41 10.83 -2.12
N SER A 133 13.66 11.90 -2.88
CA SER A 133 12.91 12.17 -4.12
C SER A 133 13.20 11.12 -5.22
N LYS A 134 14.45 10.65 -5.31
CA LYS A 134 14.85 9.57 -6.24
C LYS A 134 14.38 8.19 -5.78
N ALA A 135 14.28 7.95 -4.47
CA ALA A 135 13.78 6.72 -3.87
C ALA A 135 12.27 6.59 -4.09
N ALA A 136 11.51 7.68 -3.94
CA ALA A 136 10.10 7.72 -4.27
C ALA A 136 9.83 7.47 -5.78
N SER A 137 10.63 8.05 -6.68
CA SER A 137 10.49 7.79 -8.12
C SER A 137 10.91 6.35 -8.48
N ARG A 138 12.01 5.85 -7.91
CA ARG A 138 12.45 4.45 -8.08
C ARG A 138 11.47 3.45 -7.46
N PHE A 139 10.88 3.75 -6.30
CA PHE A 139 9.81 2.96 -5.68
C PHE A 139 8.65 2.78 -6.65
N THR A 140 8.20 3.89 -7.21
CA THR A 140 7.14 3.89 -8.22
C THR A 140 7.57 3.06 -9.45
N ASN A 141 8.83 3.16 -9.88
CA ASN A 141 9.36 2.45 -11.06
C ASN A 141 9.65 0.96 -10.88
N LEU A 142 10.00 0.52 -9.69
CA LEU A 142 10.20 -0.89 -9.39
C LEU A 142 8.93 -1.53 -8.87
N TYR A 143 7.98 -0.82 -8.24
CA TYR A 143 6.59 -1.30 -8.14
C TYR A 143 6.10 -1.64 -9.56
N LYS A 144 6.29 -0.75 -10.55
CA LYS A 144 5.99 -1.01 -11.98
C LYS A 144 6.75 -2.17 -12.63
N THR A 145 7.88 -2.58 -12.08
CA THR A 145 8.70 -3.66 -12.66
C THR A 145 8.48 -4.96 -11.87
N ALA A 146 8.13 -4.86 -10.60
CA ALA A 146 7.90 -5.89 -9.62
C ALA A 146 6.49 -6.49 -9.65
N PHE A 147 5.65 -6.11 -10.61
CA PHE A 147 4.55 -6.96 -11.03
C PHE A 147 4.58 -7.32 -12.54
N ARG A 148 5.76 -7.08 -13.18
CA ARG A 148 6.39 -7.41 -14.51
C ARG A 148 5.75 -7.15 -15.90
N GLU A 149 6.54 -6.42 -16.72
CA GLU A 149 6.89 -6.51 -18.18
C GLU A 149 5.84 -6.24 -19.30
N THR A 150 6.29 -5.62 -20.41
CA THR A 150 5.41 -4.99 -21.43
C THR A 150 4.52 -6.00 -22.19
N PRO A 151 3.23 -5.68 -22.44
CA PRO A 151 2.27 -6.58 -23.08
C PRO A 151 2.74 -7.19 -24.41
N GLY A 152 3.58 -6.50 -25.18
CA GLY A 152 4.00 -6.92 -26.52
C GLY A 152 4.83 -8.19 -26.60
N GLU A 153 5.71 -8.45 -25.62
CA GLU A 153 6.65 -9.58 -25.69
C GLU A 153 6.03 -10.89 -25.15
N ALA A 154 5.17 -10.78 -24.15
CA ALA A 154 4.40 -11.91 -23.63
C ALA A 154 3.27 -12.35 -24.59
N LEU A 155 2.61 -11.41 -25.28
CA LEU A 155 1.56 -11.71 -26.27
C LEU A 155 2.12 -12.38 -27.54
N ARG A 156 3.33 -12.03 -27.98
CA ARG A 156 3.99 -12.71 -29.13
C ARG A 156 4.32 -14.18 -28.83
N ARG A 157 4.65 -14.50 -27.57
CA ARG A 157 4.97 -15.86 -27.13
C ARG A 157 3.71 -16.70 -26.90
N ARG A 158 2.60 -16.10 -26.44
CA ARG A 158 1.33 -16.79 -26.16
C ARG A 158 0.36 -16.92 -27.34
N ARG A 159 0.48 -16.13 -28.42
CA ARG A 159 -0.34 -16.32 -29.64
C ARG A 159 -0.11 -17.66 -30.37
N ARG A 160 0.88 -18.47 -29.97
CA ARG A 160 1.04 -19.86 -30.45
C ARG A 160 0.30 -20.91 -29.60
N CYS A 161 -0.20 -20.56 -28.43
CA CYS A 161 -0.90 -21.51 -27.55
C CYS A 161 -2.23 -20.91 -27.09
N SER A 162 -3.30 -21.46 -27.65
CA SER A 162 -4.71 -21.19 -27.36
C SER A 162 -5.05 -21.19 -25.86
N GLY A 163 -6.03 -20.37 -25.46
CA GLY A 163 -6.78 -20.52 -24.20
C GLY A 163 -6.82 -19.28 -23.32
N ARG A 164 -8.04 -18.90 -22.92
CA ARG A 164 -8.46 -17.64 -22.26
C ARG A 164 -7.82 -17.35 -20.89
N THR A 165 -7.86 -16.05 -20.54
CA THR A 165 -7.78 -15.44 -19.19
C THR A 165 -6.37 -15.11 -18.68
N ALA A 166 -6.03 -13.83 -18.62
CA ALA A 166 -5.00 -13.28 -17.72
C ALA A 166 -5.16 -11.75 -17.58
N ALA A 167 -5.46 -11.32 -16.36
CA ALA A 167 -5.50 -9.94 -15.91
C ALA A 167 -4.08 -9.34 -15.84
N ILE A 168 -3.94 -8.03 -16.06
CA ILE A 168 -2.66 -7.33 -16.05
C ILE A 168 -2.73 -6.05 -15.21
N LEU A 169 -1.64 -5.90 -14.45
CA LEU A 169 -1.22 -4.88 -13.51
C LEU A 169 -0.27 -3.86 -14.21
N MET A 170 -0.30 -2.58 -13.75
CA MET A 170 0.78 -1.55 -13.66
C MET A 170 0.90 -0.32 -14.61
N LEU A 171 0.45 0.85 -14.11
CA LEU A 171 1.26 2.10 -13.85
C LEU A 171 2.14 2.78 -14.95
N ILE A 172 2.18 4.14 -15.02
CA ILE A 172 3.37 5.08 -15.13
C ILE A 172 3.07 6.55 -14.62
N GLU A 173 4.14 7.32 -14.27
CA GLU A 173 4.47 8.70 -13.71
C GLU A 173 3.98 10.00 -14.43
N PRO A 174 4.37 11.27 -14.10
CA PRO A 174 4.97 11.90 -12.89
C PRO A 174 4.26 13.23 -12.46
N GLN A 175 3.63 13.31 -11.28
CA GLN A 175 3.23 14.60 -10.65
C GLN A 175 3.27 14.55 -9.10
N VAL A 176 3.78 13.48 -8.48
CA VAL A 176 3.62 13.24 -7.04
C VAL A 176 4.66 13.99 -6.18
N GLY A 177 5.66 14.62 -6.79
CA GLY A 177 6.66 15.43 -6.09
C GLY A 177 6.09 16.70 -5.44
N PHE A 178 4.99 17.25 -5.95
CA PHE A 178 4.42 18.50 -5.42
C PHE A 178 3.47 18.28 -4.24
N ALA A 179 2.77 17.14 -4.18
CA ALA A 179 1.79 16.86 -3.12
C ALA A 179 2.46 16.51 -1.78
N ILE A 180 3.64 15.86 -1.82
CA ILE A 180 4.41 15.54 -0.61
C ILE A 180 5.02 16.82 0.00
N PHE A 181 5.40 17.80 -0.83
CA PHE A 181 5.90 19.10 -0.36
C PHE A 181 4.79 19.93 0.30
N ALA A 182 3.58 19.95 -0.25
CA ALA A 182 2.43 20.67 0.31
C ALA A 182 1.87 20.02 1.60
N ALA A 183 1.99 18.70 1.76
CA ALA A 183 1.57 18.00 2.98
C ALA A 183 2.57 18.21 4.15
N LEU A 184 3.87 18.27 3.86
CA LEU A 184 4.90 18.52 4.87
C LEU A 184 4.89 19.96 5.40
N GLU A 185 4.51 20.95 4.58
CA GLU A 185 4.42 22.36 5.00
C GLU A 185 3.24 22.63 5.95
N ARG A 186 2.21 21.76 5.97
CA ARG A 186 1.09 21.84 6.94
C ARG A 186 1.39 21.18 8.28
N VAL A 187 2.27 20.18 8.32
CA VAL A 187 2.56 19.41 9.54
C VAL A 187 3.59 20.12 10.42
N THR A 188 4.46 20.96 9.86
CA THR A 188 5.45 21.73 10.64
C THR A 188 4.92 23.05 11.20
N GLY A 189 3.69 23.47 10.83
CA GLY A 189 3.10 24.76 11.23
C GLY A 189 2.09 24.74 12.37
N SER A 190 1.78 23.58 12.97
CA SER A 190 0.75 23.48 14.03
C SER A 190 1.20 22.58 15.18
N VAL A 191 2.11 23.07 16.00
CA VAL A 191 2.19 22.64 17.40
C VAL A 191 1.06 23.34 18.15
N GLY A 192 -0.15 22.79 18.02
CA GLY A 192 -1.30 23.11 18.85
C GLY A 192 -1.51 21.94 19.80
N THR A 193 -1.19 22.15 21.07
CA THR A 193 -1.56 21.26 22.18
C THR A 193 -3.06 20.92 22.11
N MET A 194 -3.40 19.64 21.94
CA MET A 194 -4.75 19.15 22.19
C MET A 194 -4.90 18.75 23.66
N PRO A 195 -6.02 19.13 24.33
CA PRO A 195 -6.24 18.84 25.74
C PRO A 195 -6.74 17.40 25.94
N ALA A 196 -6.45 16.88 27.12
CA ALA A 196 -7.02 15.65 27.66
C ALA A 196 -8.51 15.84 28.04
N ALA A 197 -9.25 14.72 28.06
CA ALA A 197 -10.70 14.54 28.31
C ALA A 197 -11.55 14.62 27.02
N GLN A 198 -12.44 13.69 26.70
CA GLN A 198 -13.36 12.95 27.58
C GLN A 198 -13.57 11.50 27.12
N LEU A 199 -13.47 10.57 28.08
CA LEU A 199 -14.24 9.34 28.13
C LEU A 199 -15.51 9.69 28.90
N GLU A 200 -16.65 9.75 28.24
CA GLU A 200 -17.95 9.67 28.91
C GLU A 200 -18.80 8.58 28.26
N GLU A 201 -19.40 7.81 29.17
CA GLU A 201 -20.27 6.67 29.01
C GLU A 201 -21.48 6.99 28.13
N TYR A 202 -21.97 5.99 27.38
CA TYR A 202 -23.37 5.94 26.99
C TYR A 202 -23.91 4.52 27.23
N PRO A 203 -25.13 4.41 27.79
CA PRO A 203 -25.77 3.15 28.18
C PRO A 203 -26.19 2.26 27.00
#